data_AF-A0A354HWM0-F1
#
_entry.id   AF-A0A354HWM0-F1
#
_cell.length_a   1.000
_cell.length_b   1.000
_cell.length_c   1.000
_cell.angle_alpha   90.00
_cell.angle_beta   90.00
_cell.angle_gamma   90.00
#
_symmetry.space_group_name_H-M   'P 1'
#
loop_
_entity.id
_entity.type
_entity.pdbx_description
1 polymer ?
#
loop_
_entity_poly.entity_id
_entity_poly.type
_entity_poly.pdbx_seq_one_letter_code
_entity_poly.pdbx_strand_id
1 'polypeptide(L)'
;KSNSAYMAVNTALETVEQTGDLPVPLHLRNAPTGLMKDMGYGRDYKYAHNYPSNFVIQQFMPDALGHKTFWNPCDNPNEMRAAALQNSR
;
A
#
# COMPACT_ATOMS: atom_id res chain seq x y z
N LYS A 1 23.00 11.61 0.45
CA LYS A 1 22.60 11.07 -0.88
C LYS A 1 21.99 9.70 -0.63
N SER A 2 20.96 9.32 -1.37
CA SER A 2 20.31 8.01 -1.21
C SER A 2 19.66 7.60 -2.51
N ASN A 3 19.69 6.30 -2.79
CA ASN A 3 18.95 5.65 -3.87
C ASN A 3 17.94 4.62 -3.32
N SER A 4 17.63 4.63 -2.01
CA SER A 4 16.74 3.64 -1.38
C SER A 4 15.36 3.61 -2.02
N ALA A 5 14.75 4.78 -2.25
CA ALA A 5 13.45 4.90 -2.92
C ALA A 5 13.51 4.44 -4.39
N TYR A 6 14.62 4.72 -5.08
CA TYR A 6 14.82 4.28 -6.47
C TYR A 6 14.88 2.75 -6.55
N MET A 7 15.67 2.11 -5.67
CA MET A 7 15.74 0.65 -5.60
C MET A 7 14.40 0.02 -5.20
N ALA A 8 13.66 0.64 -4.27
CA ALA A 8 12.34 0.17 -3.86
C ALA A 8 11.34 0.13 -5.02
N VAL A 9 11.32 1.18 -5.86
CA VAL A 9 10.49 1.23 -7.06
C VAL A 9 10.91 0.15 -8.06
N ASN A 10 12.21 -0.03 -8.30
CA ASN A 10 12.71 -1.08 -9.20
C ASN A 10 12.27 -2.47 -8.74
N THR A 11 12.41 -2.80 -7.45
CA THR A 11 11.96 -4.09 -6.90
C THR A 11 10.45 -4.27 -6.97
N ALA A 12 9.68 -3.18 -6.82
CA ALA A 12 8.23 -3.23 -6.99
C ALA A 12 7.86 -3.53 -8.45
N LEU A 13 8.53 -2.90 -9.42
CA LEU A 13 8.34 -3.16 -10.85
C LEU A 13 8.69 -4.60 -11.23
N GLU A 14 9.85 -5.11 -10.80
CA GLU A 14 10.23 -6.52 -11.01
C GLU A 14 9.21 -7.48 -10.39
N THR A 15 8.65 -7.14 -9.23
CA THR A 15 7.62 -7.97 -8.59
C THR A 15 6.36 -8.02 -9.46
N VAL A 16 5.93 -6.89 -10.03
CA VAL A 16 4.77 -6.87 -10.94
C VAL A 16 5.04 -7.72 -12.19
N GLU A 17 6.24 -7.64 -12.76
CA GLU A 17 6.64 -8.47 -13.91
C GLU A 17 6.58 -9.97 -13.59
N GLN A 18 6.94 -10.36 -12.37
CA GLN A 18 6.94 -11.76 -11.91
C GLN A 18 5.54 -12.26 -11.53
N THR A 19 4.71 -11.42 -10.92
CA THR A 19 3.39 -11.83 -10.38
C THR A 19 2.24 -11.64 -11.36
N GLY A 20 2.42 -10.80 -12.39
CA GLY A 20 1.36 -10.43 -13.32
C GLY A 20 0.22 -9.64 -12.66
N ASP A 21 -0.99 -9.77 -13.21
CA ASP A 21 -2.16 -8.95 -12.89
C ASP A 21 -2.89 -9.43 -11.62
N LEU A 22 -2.24 -9.33 -10.47
CA LEU A 22 -2.88 -9.63 -9.19
C LEU A 22 -4.09 -8.71 -8.94
N PRO A 23 -5.20 -9.24 -8.41
CA PRO A 23 -6.42 -8.45 -8.22
C PRO A 23 -6.25 -7.39 -7.13
N VAL A 24 -6.75 -6.19 -7.40
CA VAL A 24 -6.87 -5.12 -6.39
C VAL A 24 -7.87 -5.57 -5.31
N PRO A 25 -7.58 -5.39 -4.00
CA PRO A 25 -8.54 -5.66 -2.92
C PRO A 25 -9.89 -4.98 -3.14
N LEU A 26 -11.00 -5.68 -2.86
CA LEU A 26 -12.36 -5.21 -3.19
C LEU A 26 -12.69 -3.86 -2.55
N HIS A 27 -12.29 -3.63 -1.30
CA HIS A 27 -12.51 -2.37 -0.58
C HIS A 27 -11.74 -1.18 -1.17
N LEU A 28 -10.76 -1.40 -2.05
CA LEU A 28 -10.03 -0.31 -2.74
C LEU A 28 -10.59 -0.02 -4.14
N ARG A 29 -11.46 -0.89 -4.68
CA ARG A 29 -11.98 -0.72 -6.04
C ARG A 29 -13.03 0.37 -6.09
N ASN A 30 -13.05 1.10 -7.20
CA ASN A 30 -14.15 2.02 -7.50
C ASN A 30 -15.46 1.24 -7.73
N ALA A 31 -16.57 1.78 -7.26
CA ALA A 31 -17.91 1.20 -7.40
C ALA A 31 -18.90 2.22 -8.01
N PRO A 32 -18.72 2.59 -9.29
CA PRO A 32 -19.51 3.64 -9.93
C PRO A 32 -20.95 3.22 -10.25
N THR A 33 -21.22 1.92 -10.42
CA THR A 33 -22.57 1.39 -10.72
C THR A 33 -23.20 0.76 -9.49
N GLY A 34 -24.54 0.68 -9.46
CA GLY A 34 -25.27 -0.01 -8.37
C GLY A 34 -24.88 -1.48 -8.24
N LEU A 35 -24.82 -2.20 -9.37
CA LEU A 35 -24.43 -3.61 -9.41
C LEU A 35 -23.04 -3.84 -8.78
N MET A 36 -22.07 -2.96 -9.02
CA MET A 36 -20.73 -3.10 -8.43
C MET A 36 -20.75 -2.93 -6.89
N LYS A 37 -21.58 -2.03 -6.36
CA LYS A 37 -21.76 -1.86 -4.91
C LYS A 37 -22.42 -3.08 -4.28
N ASP A 38 -23.39 -3.67 -4.97
CA ASP A 38 -24.07 -4.89 -4.52
C ASP A 38 -23.08 -6.06 -4.47
N MET A 39 -22.20 -6.16 -5.47
CA MET A 39 -21.06 -7.09 -5.52
C MET A 39 -19.94 -6.79 -4.51
N GLY A 40 -20.08 -5.74 -3.69
CA GLY A 40 -19.15 -5.43 -2.59
C GLY A 40 -17.95 -4.58 -2.98
N TYR A 41 -17.93 -3.96 -4.16
CA TYR A 41 -16.84 -3.08 -4.57
C TYR A 41 -16.83 -1.82 -3.68
N GLY A 42 -15.66 -1.46 -3.17
CA GLY A 42 -15.48 -0.33 -2.26
C GLY A 42 -16.16 -0.50 -0.90
N ARG A 43 -16.77 -1.67 -0.61
CA ARG A 43 -17.35 -1.96 0.70
C ARG A 43 -16.23 -2.01 1.74
N ASP A 44 -16.51 -1.48 2.93
CA ASP A 44 -15.57 -1.44 4.07
C ASP A 44 -14.29 -0.62 3.83
N TYR A 45 -14.25 0.21 2.77
CA TYR A 45 -13.16 1.16 2.57
C TYR A 45 -13.05 2.10 3.78
N LYS A 46 -11.90 2.07 4.45
CA LYS A 46 -11.60 2.96 5.56
C LYS A 46 -10.99 4.26 5.04
N TYR A 47 -11.79 5.32 5.06
CA TYR A 47 -11.30 6.66 4.72
C TYR A 47 -10.40 7.21 5.83
N ALA A 48 -9.09 7.25 5.58
CA ALA A 48 -8.06 7.51 6.59
C ALA A 48 -8.27 8.83 7.37
N HIS A 49 -8.81 9.87 6.74
CA HIS A 49 -9.08 11.16 7.38
C HIS A 49 -10.13 11.11 8.50
N ASN A 50 -10.95 10.05 8.56
CA ASN A 50 -11.92 9.86 9.64
C ASN A 50 -11.31 9.15 10.87
N TYR A 51 -10.06 8.71 10.78
CA TYR A 51 -9.38 7.99 11.86
C TYR A 51 -8.38 8.88 12.61
N PRO A 52 -8.06 8.58 13.88
CA PRO A 52 -7.05 9.29 14.63
C PRO A 52 -5.74 9.43 13.84
N SER A 53 -5.12 10.62 13.93
CA SER A 53 -3.89 10.95 13.19
C SER A 53 -3.98 10.82 11.67
N ASN A 54 -5.19 10.79 11.11
CA ASN A 54 -5.46 10.58 9.69
C ASN A 54 -4.84 9.28 9.14
N PHE A 55 -4.76 8.23 9.98
CA PHE A 55 -4.13 6.97 9.61
C PHE A 55 -5.00 5.78 10.01
N VAL A 56 -5.05 4.77 9.14
CA VAL A 56 -5.81 3.55 9.40
C VAL A 56 -5.06 2.33 8.88
N ILE A 57 -5.06 1.28 9.69
CA ILE A 57 -4.53 -0.02 9.27
C ILE A 57 -5.61 -0.70 8.41
N GLN A 58 -5.26 -0.89 7.15
CA GLN A 58 -6.04 -1.56 6.14
C GLN A 58 -5.08 -2.25 5.17
N GLN A 59 -5.53 -3.33 4.56
CA GLN A 59 -4.79 -3.97 3.48
C GLN A 59 -4.76 -3.07 2.23
N PHE A 60 -3.57 -2.81 1.71
CA PHE A 60 -3.38 -2.06 0.46
C PHE A 60 -2.82 -2.92 -0.67
N MET A 61 -2.08 -3.99 -0.34
CA MET A 61 -1.52 -4.93 -1.30
C MET A 61 -2.51 -6.06 -1.65
N PRO A 62 -2.38 -6.68 -2.84
CA PRO A 62 -3.16 -7.86 -3.19
C PRO A 62 -2.97 -9.01 -2.20
N ASP A 63 -4.01 -9.83 -1.99
CA ASP A 63 -3.98 -10.97 -1.06
C ASP A 63 -2.82 -11.92 -1.33
N ALA A 64 -2.57 -12.23 -2.60
CA ALA A 64 -1.51 -13.12 -3.03
C ALA A 64 -0.08 -12.59 -2.76
N LEU A 65 0.07 -11.26 -2.65
CA LEU A 65 1.36 -10.63 -2.33
C LEU A 65 1.57 -10.47 -0.82
N GLY A 66 0.48 -10.47 -0.05
CA GLY A 66 0.51 -10.27 1.39
C GLY A 66 1.19 -8.95 1.79
N HIS A 67 2.05 -9.00 2.80
CA HIS A 67 2.78 -7.84 3.31
C HIS A 67 4.25 -7.91 2.88
N LYS A 68 4.55 -7.41 1.67
CA LYS A 68 5.92 -7.32 1.16
C LYS A 68 6.50 -5.93 1.42
N THR A 69 7.72 -5.87 1.96
CA THR A 69 8.43 -4.59 2.16
C THR A 69 9.35 -4.34 0.97
N PHE A 70 9.15 -3.22 0.28
CA PHE A 70 9.98 -2.82 -0.87
C PHE A 70 11.02 -1.76 -0.50
N TRP A 71 10.67 -0.84 0.38
CA TRP A 71 11.53 0.26 0.77
C TRP A 71 12.34 -0.10 2.01
N ASN A 72 13.67 -0.11 1.85
CA ASN A 72 14.63 -0.27 2.93
C ASN A 72 15.40 1.05 3.08
N PRO A 73 15.29 1.73 4.24
CA PRO A 73 15.90 3.04 4.42
C PRO A 73 17.43 2.97 4.46
N CYS A 74 18.10 3.99 3.92
CA CYS A 74 19.54 4.18 4.11
C CYS A 74 19.84 4.85 5.45
N ASP A 75 21.08 4.72 5.92
CA ASP A 75 21.57 5.36 7.14
C ASP A 75 21.77 6.87 6.94
N ASN A 76 20.66 7.60 6.91
CA ASN A 76 20.64 9.05 6.95
C ASN A 76 19.49 9.55 7.83
N PRO A 77 19.64 10.74 8.46
CA PRO A 77 18.68 11.20 9.47
C PRO A 77 17.23 11.34 8.97
N ASN A 78 17.04 11.73 7.70
CA ASN A 78 15.71 11.92 7.13
C ASN A 78 15.00 10.58 6.91
N GLU A 79 15.69 9.59 6.37
CA GLU A 79 15.12 8.25 6.15
C GLU A 79 14.93 7.47 7.44
N MET A 80 15.85 7.60 8.40
CA MET A 80 15.66 7.02 9.74
C MET A 80 14.42 7.58 10.44
N ARG A 81 14.16 8.89 10.30
CA ARG A 81 12.92 9.51 10.81
C ARG A 81 11.67 8.94 10.11
N ALA A 82 11.71 8.79 8.78
CA ALA A 82 10.60 8.23 8.01
C ALA A 82 10.35 6.75 8.36
N ALA A 83 11.40 5.96 8.54
CA ALA A 83 11.32 4.57 8.95
C ALA A 83 10.77 4.42 10.38
N ALA A 84 11.20 5.28 11.31
CA ALA A 84 10.64 5.31 12.66
C ALA A 84 9.14 5.64 12.65
N LEU A 85 8.71 6.59 11.82
CA LEU A 85 7.29 6.90 11.63
C LEU A 85 6.51 5.71 11.06
N GLN A 86 7.08 5.01 10.07
CA GLN A 86 6.48 3.81 9.49
C GLN A 86 6.34 2.68 10.51
N ASN A 87 7.35 2.45 11.35
CA ASN A 87 7.33 1.40 12.37
C ASN A 87 6.41 1.72 13.56
N SER A 88 6.08 3.00 13.77
CA SER A 88 5.20 3.45 14.86
C SER A 88 3.70 3.32 14.55
N ARG A 89 3.34 2.92 13.33
CA ARG A 89 1.98 2.90 12.78
C ARG A 89 1.53 1.47 12.54
#